data_AF-A0A949Q7S6-F1
#
_entry.id   AF-A0A949Q7S6-F1
#
_cell.length_a   1.000
_cell.length_b   1.000
_cell.length_c   1.000
_cell.angle_alpha   90.00
_cell.angle_beta   90.00
_cell.angle_gamma   90.00
#
_symmetry.space_group_name_H-M   'P 1'
#
loop_
_entity.id
_entity.type
_entity.pdbx_description
1 polymer ?
#
loop_
_entity_poly.entity_id
_entity_poly.type
_entity_poly.pdbx_seq_one_letter_code
_entity_poly.pdbx_strand_id
1 'polypeptide(L)' 'LDRHLWMHPPTGFVPHVRSDSPLANETPVLIADRLEQLPQDERLINLSAEVPPGFSRFTSVIEVVGQHDEERQA' A
#
# COMPACT_ATOMS: atom_id res chain seq x y z
N LEU A 1 7.31 -4.70 5.30
CA LEU A 1 6.31 -3.65 5.56
C LEU A 1 5.52 -3.94 6.83
N ASP A 2 4.75 -5.03 6.86
CA ASP A 2 3.90 -5.47 8.00
C ASP A 2 4.54 -5.24 9.38
N ARG A 3 5.63 -5.96 9.70
CA ARG A 3 6.39 -5.75 10.95
C ARG A 3 6.76 -4.29 11.24
N HIS A 4 7.09 -3.49 10.22
CA HIS A 4 7.49 -2.09 10.42
C HIS A 4 6.30 -1.22 10.88
N LEU A 5 5.12 -1.42 10.31
CA LEU A 5 3.90 -0.70 10.68
C LEU A 5 3.47 -1.01 12.12
N TRP A 6 3.87 -2.16 12.68
CA TRP A 6 3.70 -2.46 14.10
C TRP A 6 4.73 -1.80 15.02
N MET A 7 5.92 -1.48 14.53
CA MET A 7 7.02 -0.97 15.36
C MET A 7 7.17 0.56 15.30
N HIS A 8 6.65 1.20 14.25
CA HIS A 8 6.85 2.63 14.01
C HIS A 8 5.54 3.35 13.66
N PRO A 9 5.23 4.48 14.32
CA PRO A 9 5.97 5.05 15.45
C PRO A 9 5.81 4.19 16.72
N PRO A 10 6.74 4.24 17.71
CA PRO A 10 6.76 3.32 18.85
C PRO A 10 5.49 3.29 19.71
N THR A 11 4.74 4.39 19.76
CA THR A 11 3.46 4.50 20.47
C THR A 11 2.27 4.55 19.54
N GLY A 12 2.49 4.32 18.24
CA GLY A 12 1.44 4.31 17.23
C GLY A 12 0.85 2.92 17.04
N PHE A 13 -0.40 2.89 16.61
CA PHE A 13 -1.07 1.68 16.20
C PHE A 13 -1.66 1.91 14.81
N VAL A 14 -1.12 1.23 13.81
CA VAL A 14 -1.64 1.23 12.45
C VAL A 14 -2.30 -0.12 12.22
N PRO A 15 -3.64 -0.25 12.31
CA PRO A 15 -4.30 -1.52 12.04
C PRO A 15 -4.13 -1.88 10.56
N HIS A 16 -3.43 -2.98 10.31
CA HIS A 16 -3.17 -3.46 8.96
C HIS A 16 -3.24 -4.98 8.90
N VAL A 17 -3.65 -5.48 7.75
CA VAL A 17 -3.65 -6.91 7.42
C VAL A 17 -3.25 -7.11 5.96
N ARG A 18 -2.91 -8.34 5.61
CA ARG A 18 -2.79 -8.75 4.20
C ARG A 18 -4.16 -8.76 3.53
N SER A 19 -4.20 -8.50 2.22
CA SER A 19 -5.44 -8.44 1.45
C SER A 19 -6.26 -9.73 1.44
N ASP A 20 -5.63 -10.88 1.68
CA ASP A 20 -6.25 -12.21 1.79
C ASP A 20 -6.72 -12.56 3.22
N SER A 21 -6.55 -11.65 4.17
CA SER A 21 -7.03 -11.84 5.54
C SER A 21 -8.56 -11.83 5.62
N PRO A 22 -9.18 -12.66 6.48
CA PRO A 22 -10.62 -12.59 6.74
C PRO A 22 -11.07 -11.22 7.28
N LEU A 23 -10.15 -10.44 7.87
CA LEU A 23 -10.41 -9.11 8.42
C LEU A 23 -10.19 -7.97 7.41
N ALA A 24 -9.94 -8.27 6.13
CA ALA A 24 -9.61 -7.25 5.13
C ALA A 24 -10.73 -6.20 4.94
N ASN A 25 -11.99 -6.59 5.08
CA ASN A 25 -13.13 -5.66 4.99
C ASN A 25 -13.29 -4.78 6.23
N GLU A 26 -12.62 -5.12 7.33
CA GLU A 26 -12.74 -4.43 8.62
C GLU A 26 -11.48 -3.63 8.97
N THR A 27 -10.45 -3.72 8.13
CA THR A 27 -9.14 -3.12 8.39
C THR A 27 -8.87 -1.96 7.43
N PRO A 28 -8.48 -0.78 7.93
CA PRO A 28 -8.32 0.40 7.09
C PRO A 28 -7.07 0.38 6.19
N VAL A 29 -6.03 -0.38 6.57
CA VAL A 29 -4.81 -0.52 5.76
C VAL A 29 -4.67 -1.96 5.30
N LEU A 30 -4.63 -2.15 3.99
CA LEU A 30 -4.37 -3.45 3.36
C LEU A 30 -2.99 -3.47 2.73
N ILE A 31 -2.23 -4.52 3.03
CA ILE A 31 -0.97 -4.83 2.36
C ILE A 31 -1.28 -5.85 1.27
N ALA A 32 -1.16 -5.42 0.02
CA ALA A 32 -1.46 -6.24 -1.14
C ALA A 32 -0.26 -6.31 -2.09
N ASP A 33 -0.10 -7.44 -2.76
CA ASP A 33 0.82 -7.62 -3.90
C ASP A 33 0.11 -7.41 -5.25
N ARG A 34 -1.22 -7.48 -5.25
CA ARG A 34 -2.07 -7.25 -6.42
C ARG A 34 -3.28 -6.43 -6.04
N LEU A 35 -3.83 -5.74 -7.02
CA LEU A 35 -4.97 -4.86 -6.82
C LEU A 35 -6.30 -5.53 -7.15
N GLU A 36 -6.34 -6.80 -7.56
CA GLU A 36 -7.62 -7.46 -7.84
C GLU A 36 -8.45 -7.62 -6.55
N GLN A 37 -9.68 -7.09 -6.56
CA GLN A 37 -10.68 -7.30 -5.51
C GLN A 37 -10.35 -6.75 -4.11
N LEU A 38 -9.64 -5.61 -4.03
CA LEU A 38 -9.51 -4.90 -2.76
C LEU A 38 -10.80 -4.12 -2.45
N PRO A 39 -11.30 -4.14 -1.20
CA PRO A 39 -12.46 -3.34 -0.80
C PRO A 39 -12.16 -1.83 -0.76
N GLN A 40 -10.88 -1.44 -0.76
CA GLN A 40 -10.42 -0.04 -0.69
C GLN A 40 -10.16 0.52 -2.09
N ASP A 41 -10.57 1.77 -2.34
CA ASP A 41 -10.39 2.52 -3.58
C ASP A 41 -10.05 4.02 -3.38
N GLU A 42 -9.83 4.47 -2.14
CA GLU A 42 -9.52 5.89 -1.89
C GLU A 42 -8.04 6.23 -2.18
N ARG A 43 -7.12 5.46 -1.59
CA ARG A 43 -5.67 5.73 -1.63
C ARG A 43 -4.88 4.47 -1.93
N LEU A 44 -3.93 4.57 -2.85
CA LEU A 44 -2.91 3.56 -3.12
C LEU A 44 -1.54 4.13 -2.80
N ILE A 45 -0.76 3.43 -1.97
CA ILE A 45 0.67 3.69 -1.83
C ILE A 45 1.40 2.62 -2.66
N ASN A 46 1.96 3.03 -3.80
CA ASN A 46 2.75 2.15 -4.63
C ASN A 46 4.17 2.04 -4.07
N LEU A 47 4.57 0.80 -3.74
CA LEU A 47 5.92 0.45 -3.32
C LEU A 47 6.62 -0.48 -4.31
N SER A 48 5.97 -0.84 -5.43
CA SER A 48 6.64 -1.55 -6.51
C SER A 48 7.39 -0.59 -7.43
N ALA A 49 8.35 -1.13 -8.18
CA ALA A 49 9.11 -0.36 -9.17
C ALA A 49 8.26 0.12 -10.36
N GLU A 50 7.11 -0.55 -10.60
CA GLU A 50 6.17 -0.21 -11.65
C GLU A 50 4.80 0.09 -11.04
N VAL A 51 3.99 0.87 -11.75
CA VAL A 51 2.61 1.15 -11.36
C VAL A 51 1.74 -0.10 -11.63
N PRO A 52 1.09 -0.67 -10.61
CA PRO A 52 0.33 -1.91 -10.77
C PRO A 52 -0.93 -1.71 -11.63
N PRO A 53 -1.32 -2.73 -12.44
CA PRO A 53 -2.59 -2.71 -13.14
C PRO A 53 -3.77 -2.46 -12.20
N GLY A 54 -4.72 -1.63 -12.63
CA GLY A 54 -5.89 -1.27 -11.83
C GLY A 54 -5.68 -0.13 -10.83
N PHE A 55 -4.50 0.53 -10.81
CA PHE A 55 -4.26 1.73 -9.99
C PHE A 55 -5.24 2.87 -10.27
N SER A 56 -5.75 2.97 -11.49
CA SER A 56 -6.60 4.08 -11.95
C SER A 56 -7.97 4.15 -11.27
N ARG A 57 -8.40 3.08 -10.59
CA ARG A 57 -9.61 3.11 -9.77
C ARG A 57 -9.43 3.92 -8.49
N PHE A 58 -8.18 4.12 -8.05
CA PHE A 58 -7.90 4.81 -6.82
C PHE A 58 -8.01 6.32 -7.01
N THR A 59 -8.66 6.99 -6.06
CA THR A 59 -8.82 8.46 -6.12
C THR A 59 -7.47 9.18 -6.02
N SER A 60 -6.49 8.58 -5.35
CA SER A 60 -5.12 9.09 -5.34
C SER A 60 -4.10 7.99 -5.19
N VAL A 61 -3.01 8.16 -5.93
CA VAL A 61 -1.84 7.29 -5.88
C VAL A 61 -0.65 8.08 -5.35
N ILE A 62 0.05 7.50 -4.39
CA ILE A 62 1.31 7.98 -3.84
C ILE A 62 2.36 6.97 -4.25
N GLU A 63 3.39 7.44 -4.95
CA GLU A 63 4.51 6.60 -5.36
C GLU A 63 5.75 6.98 -4.57
N VAL A 64 6.47 5.98 -4.07
CA VAL A 64 7.72 6.20 -3.36
C VAL A 64 8.87 6.08 -4.36
N VAL A 65 9.33 7.23 -4.83
CA VAL A 65 10.49 7.32 -5.71
C VAL A 65 11.76 7.19 -4.87
N GLY A 66 12.60 6.22 -5.22
CA GLY A 66 13.88 6.03 -4.54
C GLY A 66 14.87 7.16 -4.84
N GLN A 67 15.98 7.18 -4.10
CA GLN A 67 16.93 8.30 -4.15
C GLN A 67 17.90 8.22 -5.33
N HIS A 68 17.97 7.09 -6.04
CA HIS A 68 18.87 6.90 -7.17
C HIS A 68 18.33 7.61 -8.41
N ASP A 69 19.23 8.15 -9.23
CA ASP A 69 18.85 8.92 -10.42
C ASP A 69 18.01 8.10 -11.42
N GLU A 70 18.22 6.79 -11.47
CA GLU A 70 17.45 5.87 -12.32
C GLU A 70 15.99 5.74 -11.86
N GLU A 71 15.72 5.85 -10.56
CA GLU A 71 14.38 5.75 -9.98
C GLU A 71 13.60 7.05 -10.18
N ARG A 72 14.28 8.21 -10.30
CA ARG A 72 13.65 9.53 -10.46
C ARG A 72 13.15 9.84 -11.87
N GLN A 73 13.53 9.05 -12.86
CA GLN A 73 13.18 9.28 -14.27
C GLN A 73 12.06 8.36 -14.79
N ALA A 74 11.53 7.46 -13.95
CA ALA A 74 10.35 6.65 -14.23
C ALA A 74 9.06 7.46 -14.04
#